data_AF-A0A8I2G0S2-F1
#
_entry.id   AF-A0A8I2G0S2-F1
#
_cell.length_a   1.000
_cell.length_b   1.000
_cell.length_c   1.000
_cell.angle_alpha   90.00
_cell.angle_beta   90.00
_cell.angle_gamma   90.00
#
_symmetry.space_group_name_H-M   'P 1'
#
loop_
_entity.id
_entity.type
_entity.pdbx_description
1 polymer ?
#
loop_
_entity_poly.entity_id
_entity_poly.type
_entity_poly.pdbx_seq_one_letter_code
_entity_poly.pdbx_strand_id
1 'polypeptide(L)' 'MYEWLKSIPLFWGKIIAVAGFAVMTIWAWFRPKSYIFKGAPDQRWWRDLRIWTTVLLGLQIIIYLSF' A
#
# COMPACT_ATOMS: atom_id res chain seq x y z
N MET A 1 -23.12 0.61 -21.07
CA MET A 1 -21.97 -0.29 -21.33
C MET A 1 -21.14 -0.52 -20.05
N TYR A 2 -21.72 -1.13 -19.02
CA TYR A 2 -21.00 -1.56 -17.79
C TYR A 2 -21.86 -2.45 -16.87
N GLU A 3 -22.98 -2.99 -17.35
CA GLU A 3 -23.87 -3.82 -16.52
C GLU A 3 -23.18 -5.10 -16.02
N TRP A 4 -22.28 -5.65 -16.83
CA TRP A 4 -21.43 -6.78 -16.43
C TRP A 4 -20.51 -6.46 -15.24
N LEU A 5 -20.08 -5.19 -15.11
CA LEU A 5 -19.24 -4.75 -13.99
C LEU A 5 -20.07 -4.61 -12.70
N LYS A 6 -21.35 -4.24 -12.82
CA LYS A 6 -22.30 -4.20 -11.70
C LYS A 6 -22.64 -5.59 -11.16
N SER A 7 -22.54 -6.64 -11.99
CA SER A 7 -22.73 -8.02 -11.54
C SER A 7 -21.51 -8.62 -10.82
N ILE A 8 -20.35 -7.95 -10.85
CA ILE A 8 -19.17 -8.43 -10.11
C ILE A 8 -19.42 -8.21 -8.62
N PRO A 9 -19.32 -9.26 -7.80
CA PRO A 9 -19.45 -9.12 -6.36
C PRO A 9 -18.41 -8.11 -5.84
N LEU A 10 -18.88 -7.10 -5.10
CA LEU A 10 -18.03 -6.06 -4.51
C LEU A 10 -16.87 -6.64 -3.70
N PHE A 11 -17.09 -7.82 -3.13
CA PHE A 11 -16.10 -8.66 -2.46
C PHE A 11 -14.79 -8.84 -3.24
N TRP A 12 -14.87 -9.14 -4.54
CA TRP A 12 -13.68 -9.33 -5.37
C TRP A 12 -12.92 -8.02 -5.60
N GLY A 13 -13.64 -6.91 -5.74
CA GLY A 13 -13.02 -5.58 -5.82
C GLY A 13 -12.23 -5.24 -4.55
N LYS A 14 -12.79 -5.55 -3.38
CA LYS A 14 -12.11 -5.36 -2.09
C LYS A 14 -10.86 -6.23 -1.97
N ILE A 15 -10.96 -7.52 -2.33
CA ILE A 15 -9.81 -8.44 -2.28
C ILE A 15 -8.67 -7.93 -3.17
N ILE A 16 -8.96 -7.56 -4.41
CA ILE A 16 -7.93 -7.11 -5.35
C ILE A 16 -7.27 -5.82 -4.86
N ALA A 17 -8.06 -4.87 -4.35
CA ALA A 17 -7.52 -3.62 -3.80
C ALA A 17 -6.61 -3.88 -2.59
N VAL A 18 -7.08 -4.66 -1.61
CA VAL A 18 -6.31 -5.02 -0.41
C VAL A 18 -5.05 -5.78 -0.77
N ALA A 19 -5.13 -6.75 -1.69
CA ALA A 19 -3.98 -7.49 -2.17
C ALA A 19 -2.96 -6.56 -2.85
N GLY A 20 -3.41 -5.62 -3.68
CA GLY A 20 -2.56 -4.61 -4.30
C GLY A 20 -1.81 -3.76 -3.28
N PHE A 21 -2.52 -3.26 -2.27
CA PHE A 21 -1.90 -2.48 -1.18
C PHE A 21 -0.90 -3.31 -0.35
N ALA A 22 -1.23 -4.57 -0.07
CA ALA A 22 -0.34 -5.47 0.66
C ALA A 22 0.94 -5.75 -0.13
N VAL A 23 0.83 -6.06 -1.44
CA VAL A 23 1.97 -6.29 -2.34
C VAL A 23 2.86 -5.06 -2.41
N MET A 24 2.30 -3.86 -2.56
CA MET A 24 3.08 -2.62 -2.61
C MET A 24 3.78 -2.33 -1.28
N THR A 25 3.13 -2.63 -0.16
CA THR A 25 3.73 -2.49 1.17
C THR A 25 4.93 -3.43 1.31
N ILE A 26 4.75 -4.71 0.99
CA ILE A 26 5.81 -5.72 1.03
C ILE A 26 6.97 -5.31 0.10
N TRP A 27 6.66 -4.86 -1.11
CA TRP A 27 7.64 -4.40 -2.08
C TRP A 27 8.45 -3.21 -1.58
N ALA A 28 7.83 -2.25 -0.88
CA ALA A 28 8.53 -1.14 -0.26
C ALA A 28 9.57 -1.63 0.77
N TRP A 29 9.24 -2.66 1.55
CA TRP A 29 10.15 -3.24 2.53
C TRP A 29 11.32 -4.01 1.91
N PHE A 30 11.18 -4.52 0.69
CA PHE A 30 12.30 -5.10 -0.06
C PHE A 30 13.33 -4.06 -0.53
N ARG A 31 13.03 -2.76 -0.46
CA ARG A 31 13.99 -1.72 -0.85
C ARG A 31 15.07 -1.55 0.23
N PRO A 32 16.37 -1.56 -0.15
CA PRO A 32 17.46 -1.43 0.82
C PRO A 32 17.48 -0.02 1.42
N LYS A 33 17.80 0.06 2.72
CA LYS A 33 17.90 1.34 3.45
C LYS A 33 18.86 2.32 2.78
N SER A 34 19.97 1.82 2.23
CA SER A 34 20.96 2.62 1.51
C SER A 34 20.40 3.34 0.29
N TYR A 35 19.40 2.77 -0.39
CA TYR A 35 18.70 3.42 -1.49
C TYR A 35 17.74 4.50 -1.00
N ILE A 36 17.03 4.24 0.10
CA ILE A 36 16.01 5.15 0.66
C ILE A 36 16.65 6.41 1.24
N PHE A 37 17.78 6.27 1.94
CA PHE A 37 18.49 7.39 2.53
C PHE A 37 19.58 7.96 1.62
N LYS A 38 19.61 7.59 0.34
CA LYS A 38 20.62 8.10 -0.60
C LYS A 38 20.46 9.61 -0.77
N GLY A 39 21.47 10.38 -0.35
CA GLY A 39 21.43 11.85 -0.37
C GLY A 39 20.62 12.49 0.77
N ALA A 40 20.14 11.69 1.73
CA ALA A 40 19.48 12.22 2.92
C ALA A 40 20.53 12.75 3.91
N PRO A 41 20.43 14.00 4.40
CA PRO A 41 21.35 14.52 5.43
C PRO A 41 21.39 13.69 6.73
N ASP A 42 20.26 13.08 7.10
CA ASP A 42 20.11 12.26 8.32
C ASP A 42 19.24 11.03 8.04
N GLN A 43 19.45 9.95 8.81
CA GLN A 43 18.66 8.71 8.78
C GLN A 43 17.48 8.70 9.77
N ARG A 44 16.81 9.84 9.95
CA ARG A 44 15.67 9.93 10.87
C ARG A 44 14.51 9.06 10.37
N TRP A 45 13.88 8.33 11.28
CA TRP A 45 12.66 7.51 11.08
C TRP A 45 11.56 8.13 10.21
N TRP A 46 11.20 9.41 10.40
CA TRP A 46 10.20 10.09 9.55
C TRP A 46 10.63 10.34 8.10
N ARG A 47 11.90 10.12 7.74
CA ARG A 47 12.35 10.14 6.34
C ARG A 47 12.37 8.75 5.70
N ASP A 48 12.13 7.71 6.49
CA ASP A 48 12.01 6.36 5.97
C ASP A 48 10.69 6.22 5.21
N LEU A 49 10.78 6.25 3.88
CA LEU A 49 9.61 6.12 3.02
C LEU A 49 8.85 4.82 3.24
N ARG A 50 9.50 3.74 3.73
CA ARG A 50 8.84 2.46 3.98
C ARG A 50 7.82 2.56 5.11
N ILE A 51 8.11 3.36 6.13
CA ILE A 51 7.20 3.59 7.25
C ILE A 51 5.96 4.31 6.72
N TRP A 52 6.13 5.37 5.93
CA TRP A 52 5.01 6.09 5.34
C TRP A 52 4.19 5.25 4.37
N THR A 53 4.83 4.44 3.52
CA THR A 53 4.12 3.49 2.67
C THR A 53 3.28 2.52 3.49
N THR A 54 3.84 1.97 4.58
CA THR A 54 3.12 1.04 5.47
C THR A 54 1.94 1.73 6.17
N VAL A 55 2.11 2.94 6.67
CA VAL A 55 1.06 3.70 7.35
C VAL A 55 -0.07 4.04 6.39
N LEU A 56 0.25 4.60 5.22
CA LEU A 56 -0.77 5.03 4.25
C LEU A 56 -1.51 3.83 3.64
N LEU A 57 -0.79 2.79 3.20
CA LEU A 57 -1.42 1.61 2.61
C LEU A 57 -2.13 0.75 3.66
N GLY A 58 -1.61 0.67 4.88
CA GLY A 58 -2.29 0.02 6.00
C GLY A 58 -3.63 0.68 6.30
N LEU A 59 -3.68 2.02 6.30
CA LEU A 59 -4.94 2.76 6.46
C LEU A 59 -5.91 2.48 5.31
N GLN A 60 -5.44 2.41 4.07
CA GLN A 60 -6.28 2.04 2.92
C GLN A 60 -6.85 0.62 3.06
N ILE A 61 -6.04 -0.34 3.51
CA ILE A 61 -6.49 -1.72 3.78
C ILE A 61 -7.58 -1.72 4.85
N ILE A 62 -7.38 -0.99 5.96
CA ILE A 62 -8.37 -0.91 7.05
C ILE A 62 -9.70 -0.35 6.53
N ILE A 63 -9.66 0.72 5.72
CA ILE A 63 -10.87 1.31 5.12
C ILE A 63 -11.59 0.27 4.25
N TYR A 64 -10.86 -0.41 3.35
CA TYR A 64 -11.45 -1.41 2.45
C TYR A 64 -11.99 -2.67 3.15
N LEU A 65 -11.48 -2.99 4.35
CA LEU A 65 -12.00 -4.09 5.16
C LEU A 65 -13.18 -3.67 6.03
N SER A 66 -13.28 -2.39 6.39
CA SER A 66 -14.35 -1.87 7.27
C SER A 66 -15.62 -1.48 6.52
N PHE A 67 -15.48 -0.96 5.30
CA PHE A 67 -16.58 -0.54 4.41
C PHE A 67 -16.73 -1.52 3.26
#